data_AF-A0A3M7MAK4-F1
#
_entry.id   AF-A0A3M7MAK4-F1
#
_cell.length_a   1.000
_cell.length_b   1.000
_cell.length_c   1.000
_cell.angle_alpha   90.00
_cell.angle_beta   90.00
_cell.angle_gamma   90.00
#
_symmetry.space_group_name_H-M   'P 1'
#
loop_
_entity.id
_entity.type
_entity.pdbx_description
1 polymer ?
#
loop_
_entity_poly.entity_id
_entity_poly.type
_entity_poly.pdbx_seq_one_letter_code
_entity_poly.pdbx_strand_id
1 'polypeptide(L)'
;MAYPYMNGSLHAGHSFTVSKVEFAAGFARMQGKKSLFPMGFHCTGMPIKACADKLVNEGKLLGKNFEGYTEEDAAEDKANATPAVSTKHEDVTKFTAKKGKAASKVVKKKYQFQIMQALGIPKEEIHLFADTD
;
A
#
# COMPACT_ATOMS: atom_id res chain seq x y z
N MET A 1 -6.16 6.32 -19.42
CA MET A 1 -5.64 5.95 -18.08
C MET A 1 -5.66 4.43 -18.00
N ALA A 2 -4.58 3.78 -17.57
CA ALA A 2 -4.63 2.33 -17.31
C ALA A 2 -5.51 2.08 -16.08
N TYR A 3 -6.33 1.03 -16.11
CA TYR A 3 -7.21 0.68 -15.00
C TYR A 3 -6.37 0.29 -13.77
N PRO A 4 -6.59 0.91 -12.60
CA PRO A 4 -5.85 0.56 -11.40
C PRO A 4 -6.19 -0.87 -10.94
N TYR A 5 -5.21 -1.58 -10.39
CA TYR A 5 -5.43 -2.88 -9.76
C TYR A 5 -6.20 -2.71 -8.44
N MET A 6 -7.19 -3.57 -8.19
CA MET A 6 -8.07 -3.51 -7.02
C MET A 6 -7.56 -4.27 -5.79
N ASN A 7 -6.25 -4.40 -5.62
CA ASN A 7 -5.66 -5.07 -4.45
C ASN A 7 -5.43 -4.13 -3.25
N GLY A 8 -5.95 -2.90 -3.30
CA GLY A 8 -5.85 -1.92 -2.22
C GLY A 8 -6.40 -0.54 -2.60
N SER A 9 -6.29 0.41 -1.68
CA SER A 9 -6.80 1.77 -1.87
C SER A 9 -5.96 2.58 -2.87
N LEU A 10 -6.63 3.46 -3.63
CA LEU A 10 -5.97 4.35 -4.57
C LEU A 10 -5.10 5.38 -3.83
N HIS A 11 -3.78 5.27 -3.98
CA HIS A 11 -2.83 6.26 -3.45
C HIS A 11 -2.62 7.46 -4.39
N ALA A 12 -1.96 8.51 -3.89
CA ALA A 12 -1.72 9.78 -4.60
C ALA A 12 -1.02 9.65 -5.98
N GLY A 13 -0.31 8.55 -6.23
CA GLY A 13 0.27 8.26 -7.53
C GLY A 13 -0.80 8.02 -8.59
N HIS A 14 -1.90 7.33 -8.24
CA HIS A 14 -3.05 7.18 -9.12
C HIS A 14 -3.68 8.54 -9.42
N SER A 15 -3.89 9.37 -8.40
CA SER A 15 -4.45 10.73 -8.56
C SER A 15 -3.58 11.59 -9.47
N PHE A 16 -2.25 11.51 -9.33
CA PHE A 16 -1.31 12.22 -10.19
C PHE A 16 -1.39 11.78 -11.66
N THR A 17 -1.57 10.48 -11.93
CA THR A 17 -1.70 10.01 -13.30
C THR A 17 -3.09 10.32 -13.87
N VAL A 18 -4.16 10.21 -13.07
CA VAL A 18 -5.54 10.57 -13.46
C VAL A 18 -5.66 12.06 -13.78
N SER A 19 -5.05 12.93 -12.97
CA SER A 19 -5.20 14.39 -13.10
C SER A 19 -4.83 14.90 -14.49
N LYS A 20 -3.85 14.29 -15.16
CA LYS A 20 -3.45 14.64 -16.53
C LYS A 20 -4.60 14.50 -17.52
N VAL A 21 -5.37 13.41 -17.42
CA VAL A 21 -6.49 13.13 -18.33
C VAL A 21 -7.71 13.93 -17.91
N GLU A 22 -7.93 14.10 -16.60
CA GLU A 22 -9.00 14.93 -16.07
C GLU A 22 -8.87 16.38 -16.58
N PHE A 23 -7.70 17.00 -16.42
CA PHE A 23 -7.51 18.40 -16.82
C PHE A 23 -7.63 18.58 -18.34
N ALA A 24 -7.13 17.61 -19.11
CA ALA A 24 -7.26 17.62 -20.56
C ALA A 24 -8.72 17.48 -21.02
N ALA A 25 -9.51 16.62 -20.38
CA ALA A 25 -10.93 16.45 -20.66
C ALA A 25 -11.73 17.71 -20.27
N GLY A 26 -11.42 18.30 -19.11
CA GLY A 26 -12.01 19.58 -18.66
C GLY A 26 -11.74 20.72 -19.64
N PHE A 27 -10.49 20.87 -20.08
CA PHE A 27 -10.12 21.87 -21.08
C PHE A 27 -10.81 21.63 -22.43
N ALA A 28 -10.89 20.39 -22.91
CA ALA A 28 -11.59 20.07 -24.15
C ALA A 28 -13.09 20.42 -24.07
N ARG A 29 -13.74 20.19 -22.91
CA ARG A 29 -15.13 20.60 -22.67
C ARG A 29 -15.28 22.12 -22.72
N MET A 30 -14.34 22.88 -22.14
CA MET A 30 -14.35 24.35 -22.22
C MET A 30 -14.22 24.87 -23.65
N GLN A 31 -13.54 24.13 -24.53
CA GLN A 31 -13.47 24.43 -25.97
C GLN A 31 -14.73 24.02 -26.76
N GLY A 32 -15.80 23.57 -26.09
CA GLY A 32 -17.04 23.11 -26.73
C GLY A 32 -16.96 21.70 -27.33
N LYS A 33 -15.89 20.94 -27.08
CA LYS A 33 -15.76 19.57 -27.59
C LYS A 33 -16.52 18.59 -26.69
N LYS A 34 -17.12 17.57 -27.30
CA LYS A 34 -17.69 16.43 -26.58
C LYS A 34 -16.56 15.52 -26.11
N SER A 35 -16.32 15.48 -24.79
CA SER A 35 -15.28 14.66 -24.17
C SER A 35 -15.90 13.49 -23.41
N LEU A 36 -15.33 12.29 -23.57
CA LEU A 36 -15.70 11.08 -22.83
C LEU A 36 -14.51 10.67 -21.96
N PHE A 37 -14.74 10.58 -20.65
CA PHE A 37 -13.74 10.16 -19.68
C PHE A 37 -14.21 8.90 -18.94
N PRO A 38 -14.00 7.70 -19.51
CA PRO A 38 -14.42 6.46 -18.88
C PRO A 38 -13.42 6.02 -17.81
N MET A 39 -13.92 5.40 -16.76
CA MET A 39 -13.12 4.80 -15.69
C MET A 39 -13.49 3.32 -15.55
N GLY A 40 -12.48 2.49 -15.29
CA GLY A 40 -12.64 1.05 -15.07
C GLY A 40 -11.71 0.58 -13.97
N PHE A 41 -11.94 -0.65 -13.51
CA PHE A 41 -11.21 -1.27 -12.41
C PHE A 41 -10.61 -2.59 -12.87
N HIS A 42 -9.34 -2.83 -12.54
CA HIS A 42 -8.62 -4.03 -12.96
C HIS A 42 -8.67 -5.08 -11.84
N CYS A 43 -9.57 -6.05 -12.01
CA CYS A 43 -9.75 -7.16 -11.07
C CYS A 43 -9.15 -8.48 -11.58
N THR A 44 -8.51 -8.49 -12.75
CA THR A 44 -7.85 -9.70 -13.27
C THR A 44 -6.39 -9.74 -12.84
N GLY A 45 -5.83 -10.96 -12.79
CA GLY A 45 -4.42 -11.19 -12.50
C GLY A 45 -4.12 -11.68 -11.07
N MET A 46 -2.86 -12.04 -10.85
CA MET A 46 -2.39 -12.63 -9.59
C MET A 46 -2.35 -11.71 -8.35
N PRO A 47 -2.26 -10.36 -8.43
CA PRO A 47 -2.07 -9.55 -7.22
C PRO A 47 -3.15 -9.69 -6.15
N ILE A 48 -4.42 -9.85 -6.56
CA ILE A 48 -5.55 -10.02 -5.63
C ILE A 48 -5.45 -11.39 -4.97
N LYS A 49 -5.25 -12.45 -5.76
CA LYS A 49 -5.05 -13.82 -5.29
C LYS A 49 -3.85 -13.96 -4.36
N ALA A 50 -2.72 -13.36 -4.69
CA ALA A 50 -1.53 -13.42 -3.85
C ALA A 50 -1.74 -12.77 -2.47
N CYS A 51 -2.52 -11.69 -2.39
CA CYS A 51 -2.88 -11.07 -1.11
C CYS A 51 -3.83 -11.96 -0.29
N ALA A 52 -4.81 -12.59 -0.92
CA ALA A 52 -5.72 -13.52 -0.26
C ALA A 52 -5.02 -14.80 0.20
N ASP A 53 -4.19 -15.41 -0.64
CA ASP A 53 -3.38 -16.59 -0.29
C ASP A 53 -2.44 -16.28 0.90
N LYS A 54 -1.90 -15.06 0.97
CA LYS A 54 -1.11 -14.60 2.13
C LYS A 54 -1.97 -14.58 3.40
N LEU A 55 -3.21 -14.11 3.33
CA LEU A 55 -4.15 -14.15 4.47
C LEU A 55 -4.53 -15.58 4.86
N VAL A 56 -4.73 -16.48 3.89
CA VAL A 56 -4.99 -17.91 4.17
C VAL A 56 -3.83 -18.51 4.97
N ASN A 57 -2.59 -18.22 4.58
CA ASN A 57 -1.42 -18.72 5.29
C ASN A 57 -1.27 -18.10 6.68
N GLU A 58 -1.51 -16.80 6.82
CA GLU A 58 -1.51 -16.11 8.12
C GLU A 58 -2.61 -16.64 9.06
N GLY A 59 -3.81 -16.91 8.53
CA GLY A 59 -4.92 -17.49 9.29
C GLY A 59 -4.65 -18.93 9.75
N LYS A 60 -3.91 -19.72 8.97
CA LYS A 60 -3.44 -21.06 9.38
C LYS A 60 -2.42 -21.01 10.51
N LEU A 61 -1.51 -20.01 10.47
CA LEU A 61 -0.43 -19.87 11.46
C LEU A 61 -0.91 -19.24 12.77
N LEU A 62 -1.78 -18.21 12.68
CA LEU A 62 -2.15 -17.35 13.80
C LEU A 62 -3.59 -17.57 14.28
N GLY A 63 -4.35 -18.45 13.62
CA GLY A 63 -5.77 -18.69 13.89
C GLY A 63 -6.70 -17.74 13.14
N LYS A 64 -8.01 -18.05 13.15
CA LYS A 64 -9.03 -17.37 12.34
C LYS A 64 -9.09 -15.85 12.56
N ASN A 65 -8.91 -15.39 13.81
CA ASN A 65 -8.87 -13.97 14.16
C ASN A 65 -7.44 -13.50 14.47
N PHE A 66 -6.41 -14.20 13.98
CA PHE A 66 -4.99 -13.91 14.23
C PHE A 66 -4.66 -13.74 15.73
N GLU A 67 -5.30 -14.55 16.58
CA GLU A 67 -5.18 -14.53 18.05
C GLU A 67 -3.78 -14.94 18.51
N GLY A 68 -3.09 -15.77 17.72
CA GLY A 68 -1.73 -16.22 17.99
C GLY A 68 -0.62 -15.18 17.75
N TYR A 69 -0.96 -13.97 17.30
CA TYR A 69 0.02 -12.89 17.11
C TYR A 69 0.33 -12.23 18.46
N THR A 70 1.56 -12.37 18.95
CA THR A 70 2.02 -11.78 20.22
C THR A 70 2.92 -10.55 19.99
N GLU A 71 3.10 -9.71 21.01
CA GLU A 71 3.96 -8.51 20.92
C GLU A 71 5.45 -8.83 20.72
N GLU A 72 5.87 -10.08 20.93
CA GLU A 72 7.24 -10.55 20.64
C GLU A 72 7.51 -10.60 19.12
N ASP A 73 6.53 -10.99 18.30
CA ASP A 73 6.58 -10.85 16.84
C ASP A 73 6.65 -9.38 16.40
N ALA A 74 6.05 -8.47 17.18
CA ALA A 74 6.09 -7.03 16.93
C ALA A 74 7.45 -6.41 17.30
N ALA A 75 8.23 -7.05 18.18
CA ALA A 75 9.57 -6.63 18.56
C ALA A 75 10.60 -7.00 17.49
N GLU A 76 10.47 -8.18 16.87
CA GLU A 76 11.27 -8.56 15.69
C GLU A 76 11.04 -7.60 14.50
N ASP A 77 9.81 -7.09 14.33
CA ASP A 77 9.48 -6.09 13.30
C ASP A 77 10.24 -4.76 13.47
N LYS A 78 10.65 -4.42 14.71
CA LYS A 78 11.52 -3.25 14.97
C LYS A 78 13.01 -3.58 14.78
N ALA A 79 13.42 -4.81 15.08
CA ALA A 79 14.82 -5.24 15.02
C ALA A 79 15.32 -5.51 13.59
N ASN A 80 14.43 -5.94 12.67
CA ASN A 80 14.79 -6.22 11.28
C ASN A 80 14.80 -4.97 10.37
N ALA A 81 14.47 -3.80 10.92
CA ALA A 81 14.74 -2.52 10.28
C ALA A 81 16.24 -2.21 10.48
N THR A 82 17.09 -2.55 9.52
CA THR A 82 18.51 -2.15 9.52
C THR A 82 18.64 -0.67 9.90
N PRO A 83 19.34 -0.33 11.00
CA PRO A 83 19.54 1.06 11.37
C PRO A 83 20.37 1.73 10.26
N ALA A 84 19.76 2.71 9.58
CA ALA A 84 20.49 3.58 8.68
C ALA A 84 21.52 4.34 9.53
N VAL A 85 22.81 4.02 9.35
CA VAL A 85 23.94 4.68 9.99
C VAL A 85 23.82 6.18 9.77
N SER A 86 23.48 6.92 10.83
CA SER A 86 23.56 8.36 10.84
C SER A 86 24.98 8.76 11.23
N THR A 87 25.86 8.94 10.26
CA THR A 87 27.09 9.72 10.47
C THR A 87 26.68 11.17 10.75
N LYS A 88 26.76 11.60 12.02
CA LYS A 88 26.77 13.02 12.35
C LYS A 88 28.08 13.60 11.83
N HIS A 89 28.01 14.54 10.90
CA HIS A 89 29.16 15.42 10.61
C HIS A 89 28.93 16.71 11.39
N GLU A 90 29.91 17.15 12.16
CA GLU A 90 29.86 18.37 13.01
C GLU A 90 29.97 19.67 12.20
N ASP A 91 29.83 19.61 10.88
CA ASP A 91 30.07 20.74 9.98
C ASP A 91 28.79 21.14 9.25
N VAL A 92 28.26 22.31 9.63
CA VAL A 92 26.97 22.86 9.19
C VAL A 92 26.98 23.22 7.69
N THR A 93 28.15 23.25 7.06
CA THR A 93 28.30 23.63 5.64
C THR A 93 28.22 22.45 4.67
N LYS A 94 28.26 21.20 5.14
CA LYS A 94 28.14 20.00 4.29
C LYS A 94 26.71 19.46 4.27
N PHE A 95 25.91 19.94 3.32
CA PHE A 95 24.60 19.35 3.04
C PHE A 95 24.76 18.06 2.20
N THR A 96 24.71 16.92 2.87
CA THR A 96 24.51 15.63 2.18
C THR A 96 23.01 15.33 2.12
N ALA A 97 22.50 15.11 0.92
CA ALA A 97 21.12 14.70 0.72
C ALA A 97 20.92 13.34 1.42
N LYS A 98 20.25 13.34 2.59
CA LYS A 98 19.71 12.10 3.17
C LYS A 98 18.86 11.46 2.08
N LYS A 99 19.24 10.28 1.59
CA LYS A 99 18.40 9.44 0.72
C LYS A 99 17.16 8.99 1.51
N GLY A 100 16.23 9.91 1.77
CA GLY A 100 15.03 9.72 2.59
C GLY A 100 14.08 8.68 2.01
N LYS A 101 14.18 8.38 0.71
CA LYS A 101 13.41 7.30 0.07
C LYS A 101 13.70 5.91 0.63
N ALA A 102 14.88 5.65 1.19
CA ALA A 102 15.21 4.35 1.78
C ALA A 102 14.67 4.24 3.22
N ALA A 103 14.76 5.32 4.01
CA ALA A 103 14.24 5.35 5.38
C ALA A 103 12.70 5.27 5.45
N SER A 104 11.99 5.78 4.43
CA SER A 104 10.53 5.69 4.34
C SER A 104 10.02 4.33 3.83
N LYS A 105 10.90 3.44 3.36
CA LYS A 105 10.56 2.08 2.92
C LYS A 105 10.61 1.05 4.04
N VAL A 106 10.86 1.46 5.29
CA VAL A 106 10.76 0.56 6.45
C VAL A 106 9.28 0.18 6.60
N VAL A 107 8.94 -0.97 6.05
CA VAL A 107 7.61 -1.56 6.10
C VAL A 107 7.29 -1.83 7.56
N LYS A 108 6.48 -0.98 8.18
CA LYS A 108 6.05 -1.12 9.59
C LYS A 108 5.10 -2.29 9.86
N LYS A 109 4.82 -3.14 8.84
CA LYS A 109 3.79 -4.17 8.89
C LYS A 109 4.20 -5.39 8.04
N LYS A 110 4.73 -6.43 8.69
CA LYS A 110 5.20 -7.69 8.08
C LYS A 110 4.04 -8.53 7.53
N TYR A 111 2.91 -8.53 8.23
CA TYR A 111 1.75 -9.36 7.90
C TYR A 111 0.67 -8.60 7.12
N GLN A 112 -0.07 -9.32 6.27
CA GLN A 112 -1.15 -8.78 5.46
C GLN A 112 -2.34 -8.36 6.34
N PHE A 113 -2.68 -9.13 7.38
CA PHE A 113 -3.77 -8.74 8.29
C PHE A 113 -3.50 -7.39 8.98
N GLN A 114 -2.23 -7.07 9.31
CA GLN A 114 -1.87 -5.78 9.89
C GLN A 114 -2.12 -4.62 8.91
N ILE A 115 -1.89 -4.84 7.61
CA ILE A 115 -2.16 -3.85 6.56
C ILE A 115 -3.68 -3.62 6.47
N MET A 116 -4.49 -4.66 6.58
CA MET A 116 -5.95 -4.56 6.55
C MET A 116 -6.51 -3.85 7.79
N GLN A 117 -5.94 -4.09 8.97
CA GLN A 117 -6.25 -3.30 10.16
C GLN A 117 -5.88 -1.82 9.98
N ALA A 118 -4.78 -1.51 9.26
CA ALA A 118 -4.42 -0.13 8.91
C ALA A 118 -5.48 0.56 8.04
N LEU A 119 -6.16 -0.22 7.21
CA LEU A 119 -7.26 0.25 6.36
C LEU A 119 -8.57 0.40 7.14
N GLY A 120 -8.59 0.07 8.44
CA GLY A 120 -9.75 0.19 9.31
C GLY A 120 -10.70 -1.00 9.30
N ILE A 121 -10.28 -2.15 8.74
CA ILE A 121 -11.09 -3.37 8.71
C ILE A 121 -11.01 -4.07 10.09
N PRO A 122 -12.16 -4.41 10.72
CA PRO A 122 -12.18 -5.14 11.98
C PRO A 122 -11.45 -6.48 11.86
N LYS A 123 -10.74 -6.88 12.92
CA LYS A 123 -9.91 -8.10 12.92
C LYS A 123 -10.73 -9.35 12.64
N GLU A 124 -11.97 -9.32 13.12
CA GLU A 124 -12.99 -10.36 13.00
C GLU A 124 -13.49 -10.51 11.57
N GLU A 125 -13.34 -9.50 10.71
CA GLU A 125 -13.82 -9.53 9.32
C GLU A 125 -12.71 -9.84 8.31
N ILE A 126 -11.43 -9.70 8.70
CA ILE A 126 -10.28 -9.89 7.79
C ILE A 126 -10.26 -11.29 7.17
N HIS A 127 -10.73 -12.31 7.88
CA HIS A 127 -10.78 -13.68 7.36
C HIS A 127 -11.71 -13.85 6.15
N LEU A 128 -12.67 -12.93 5.94
CA LEU A 128 -13.56 -12.93 4.78
C LEU A 128 -12.84 -12.55 3.48
N PHE A 129 -11.68 -11.89 3.57
CA PHE A 129 -10.86 -11.48 2.43
C PHE A 129 -9.85 -12.54 1.98
N ALA A 130 -9.94 -13.74 2.56
CA ALA A 130 -9.12 -14.89 2.19
C ALA A 130 -9.66 -15.63 0.95
N ASP A 131 -10.89 -15.34 0.55
CA ASP A 131 -11.51 -15.85 -0.67
C ASP A 131 -11.43 -14.81 -1.80
N THR A 132 -11.17 -15.28 -3.03
CA THR A 132 -11.07 -14.42 -4.22
C THR A 132 -12.08 -14.76 -5.31
N ASP A 133 -12.83 -15.84 -5.14
CA ASP A 133 -13.81 -16.32 -6.10
C ASP A 133 -15.20 -15.67 -5.89
#